data_AF-A0A828YBE2-F1
#
_entry.id   AF-A0A828YBE2-F1
#
_cell.length_a   1.000
_cell.length_b   1.000
_cell.length_c   1.000
_cell.angle_alpha   90.00
_cell.angle_beta   90.00
_cell.angle_gamma   90.00
#
_symmetry.space_group_name_H-M   'P 1'
#
loop_
_entity.id
_entity.type
_entity.pdbx_description
1 polymer ?
#
loop_
_entity_poly.entity_id
_entity_poly.type
_entity_poly.pdbx_seq_one_letter_code
_entity_poly.pdbx_strand_id
1 'polypeptide(L)' 'MKVLIDIKDNKAQALLEILKDLASVKFKIITETKKEKEPTKKEILEGIKQGFKEVKLARAGKLKLKSAKELLDEL' A
#
# COMPACT_ATOMS: atom_id res chain seq x y z
N MET A 1 7.54 19.53 22.95
CA MET A 1 8.99 19.26 22.77
C MET A 1 9.16 18.23 21.67
N LYS A 2 10.19 18.33 20.81
CA LYS A 2 10.49 17.32 19.76
C LYS A 2 11.81 16.65 20.12
N VAL A 3 11.85 15.32 20.03
CA VAL A 3 13.03 14.51 20.35
C VAL A 3 13.30 13.58 19.17
N LEU A 4 14.56 13.48 18.76
CA LEU A 4 15.02 12.53 17.75
C LEU A 4 15.74 11.39 18.46
N ILE A 5 15.43 10.16 18.08
CA ILE A 5 15.97 8.95 18.69
C ILE A 5 16.57 8.11 17.56
N ASP A 6 17.90 7.96 17.57
CA ASP A 6 18.64 7.09 16.66
C ASP A 6 18.87 5.74 17.36
N ILE A 7 18.29 4.68 16.80
CA ILE A 7 18.39 3.31 17.34
C ILE A 7 18.57 2.32 16.20
N LYS A 8 19.27 1.23 16.50
CA LYS A 8 19.43 0.10 15.57
C LYS A 8 18.07 -0.57 15.31
N ASP A 9 17.82 -0.97 14.06
CA ASP A 9 16.55 -1.58 13.61
C ASP A 9 16.09 -2.75 14.47
N ASN A 10 17.03 -3.57 14.95
CA ASN A 10 16.74 -4.73 15.80
C ASN A 10 16.09 -4.39 17.16
N LYS A 11 16.16 -3.12 17.59
CA LYS A 11 15.52 -2.60 18.80
C LYS A 11 14.38 -1.62 18.50
N ALA A 12 14.22 -1.21 17.24
CA ALA A 12 13.21 -0.24 16.84
C ALA A 12 11.79 -0.78 17.00
N GLN A 13 11.58 -2.05 16.68
CA GLN A 13 10.29 -2.73 16.84
C GLN A 13 9.81 -2.69 18.30
N ALA A 14 10.67 -3.07 19.24
CA ALA A 14 10.35 -3.11 20.67
C ALA A 14 10.02 -1.72 21.23
N LEU A 15 10.77 -0.68 20.81
CA LEU A 15 10.47 0.69 21.23
C LEU A 15 9.13 1.17 20.67
N LEU A 16 8.81 0.82 19.41
CA LEU A 16 7.55 1.20 18.77
C LEU A 16 6.34 0.61 19.51
N GLU A 17 6.43 -0.62 20.01
CA GLU A 17 5.36 -1.25 20.79
C GLU A 17 5.09 -0.51 22.09
N ILE A 18 6.15 -0.10 22.80
CA ILE A 18 6.03 0.69 24.03
C ILE A 18 5.43 2.08 23.73
N LEU A 19 5.85 2.70 22.63
CA LEU A 19 5.32 4.01 22.21
C LEU A 19 3.86 3.95 21.76
N LYS A 20 3.37 2.81 21.25
CA LYS A 20 1.96 2.61 20.91
C LYS A 20 1.06 2.55 22.14
N ASP A 21 1.57 1.99 23.24
CA ASP A 21 0.83 1.89 24.51
C ASP A 21 0.75 3.25 25.23
N LEU A 22 1.74 4.11 24.99
CA LEU A 22 1.76 5.49 25.49
C LEU A 22 0.83 6.41 24.69
N ALA A 23 -0.44 6.50 25.10
CA ALA A 23 -1.46 7.36 24.48
C ALA A 23 -1.07 8.85 24.37
N SER A 24 -0.10 9.31 25.16
CA SER A 24 0.35 10.72 25.22
C SER A 24 1.45 11.06 24.20
N VAL A 25 1.96 10.10 23.42
CA VAL A 25 3.12 10.31 22.54
C VAL A 25 2.73 10.13 21.08
N LYS A 26 2.88 11.20 20.30
CA LYS A 26 2.77 11.15 18.83
C LYS A 26 4.16 10.89 18.25
N PHE A 27 4.38 9.73 17.63
CA PHE A 27 5.64 9.39 16.97
C PHE A 27 5.49 9.39 15.45
N LYS A 28 6.58 9.69 14.75
CA LYS A 28 6.70 9.58 13.28
C LYS A 28 7.99 8.83 12.98
N ILE A 29 7.89 7.74 12.24
CA ILE A 29 9.07 7.01 11.74
C ILE A 29 9.68 7.84 10.61
N ILE A 30 10.93 8.26 10.78
CA ILE A 30 11.67 9.11 9.83
C ILE A 30 12.61 8.31 8.95
N THR A 31 12.89 7.05 9.28
CA THR A 31 13.65 6.15 8.43
C THR A 31 12.85 5.83 7.17
N GLU A 32 13.47 6.06 6.01
CA GLU A 32 13.01 5.67 4.68
C GLU A 32 13.00 4.13 4.53
N THR A 33 12.25 3.46 5.41
CA THR A 33 11.64 2.21 4.99
C THR A 33 10.70 2.61 3.88
N LYS A 34 11.01 2.19 2.64
CA LYS A 34 10.09 2.17 1.52
C LYS A 34 8.82 1.46 2.00
N LYS A 35 7.93 2.17 2.69
CA LYS A 35 6.53 1.82 2.75
C LYS A 35 6.12 1.93 1.30
N GLU A 36 6.16 0.79 0.62
CA GLU A 36 5.30 0.51 -0.52
C GLU A 36 4.01 1.27 -0.24
N LYS A 37 3.78 2.35 -1.01
CA LYS A 37 2.64 3.23 -0.78
C LYS A 37 1.43 2.31 -0.72
N GLU A 38 0.86 2.15 0.47
CA GLU A 38 -0.41 1.44 0.60
C GLU A 38 -1.35 2.13 -0.39
N PRO A 39 -1.87 1.41 -1.40
CA PRO A 39 -2.58 2.05 -2.49
C PRO A 39 -3.72 2.86 -1.90
N THR A 40 -3.76 4.14 -2.26
CA THR A 40 -4.76 5.03 -1.67
C THR A 40 -6.14 4.52 -2.06
N LYS A 41 -7.17 4.71 -1.22
CA LYS A 41 -8.56 4.31 -1.56
C LYS A 41 -9.01 4.77 -2.96
N LYS A 42 -8.47 5.90 -3.44
CA LYS A 42 -8.68 6.41 -4.81
C LYS A 42 -8.08 5.51 -5.88
N GLU A 43 -6.82 5.11 -5.73
CA GLU A 43 -6.11 4.26 -6.70
C GLU A 43 -6.77 2.88 -6.82
N ILE A 44 -7.22 2.31 -5.69
CA ILE A 44 -7.97 1.05 -5.67
C ILE A 44 -9.29 1.20 -6.46
N LEU A 45 -10.00 2.31 -6.25
CA LEU A 45 -11.26 2.58 -6.93
C LEU A 45 -11.06 2.83 -8.43
N GLU A 46 -9.97 3.47 -8.83
CA GLU A 46 -9.61 3.64 -10.23
C GLU A 46 -9.28 2.29 -10.90
N GLY A 47 -8.51 1.42 -10.24
CA GLY A 47 -8.22 0.07 -10.71
C GLY A 47 -9.50 -0.76 -10.95
N ILE A 48 -10.44 -0.72 -10.00
CA ILE A 48 -11.74 -1.41 -10.15
C ILE A 48 -12.55 -0.83 -11.32
N LYS A 49 -12.59 0.50 -11.47
CA LYS A 49 -13.30 1.16 -12.58
C LYS A 49 -12.70 0.81 -13.94
N GLN A 50 -11.37 0.71 -14.03
CA GLN A 50 -10.70 0.29 -15.27
C GLN A 50 -11.07 -1.14 -15.64
N GLY A 51 -10.93 -2.08 -14.70
CA GLY A 51 -11.32 -3.48 -14.95
C GLY A 51 -12.78 -3.63 -15.40
N PHE A 52 -13.70 -2.84 -14.81
CA PHE A 52 -15.10 -2.85 -15.24
C PHE A 52 -15.31 -2.32 -16.68
N LYS A 53 -14.57 -1.28 -17.08
CA LYS A 53 -14.61 -0.76 -18.47
C LYS A 53 -14.07 -1.80 -19.46
N GLU A 54 -13.00 -2.49 -19.12
CA GLU A 54 -12.40 -3.52 -19.98
C GLU A 54 -13.35 -4.70 -20.18
N VAL A 55 -13.98 -5.19 -19.12
CA VAL A 55 -15.02 -6.24 -19.22
C VAL A 55 -16.20 -5.78 -20.07
N LYS A 56 -16.63 -4.51 -19.96
CA LYS A 56 -17.71 -3.97 -20.78
C LYS A 56 -17.33 -3.89 -22.26
N LEU A 57 -16.11 -3.46 -22.58
CA LEU A 57 -15.60 -3.40 -23.95
C LEU A 57 -15.43 -4.80 -24.56
N ALA A 58 -15.04 -5.76 -23.75
CA ALA A 58 -14.93 -7.15 -24.17
C ALA A 58 -16.28 -7.80 -24.44
N ARG A 59 -17.27 -7.56 -23.58
CA ARG A 59 -18.67 -7.98 -23.82
C ARG A 59 -19.26 -7.34 -25.07
N ALA A 60 -18.83 -6.13 -25.41
CA ALA A 60 -19.21 -5.46 -26.66
C ALA A 60 -18.45 -5.97 -27.91
N GLY A 61 -17.59 -6.98 -27.77
CA GLY A 61 -16.79 -7.55 -28.86
C GLY A 61 -15.65 -6.66 -29.36
N LYS A 62 -15.36 -5.55 -28.67
CA LYS A 62 -14.34 -4.57 -29.08
C LYS A 62 -12.95 -4.87 -28.51
N LEU A 63 -12.86 -5.78 -27.54
CA LEU A 63 -11.62 -6.09 -26.83
C LEU A 63 -11.54 -7.59 -26.52
N LYS A 64 -10.41 -8.23 -26.81
CA LYS A 64 -10.14 -9.60 -26.35
C LYS A 64 -9.56 -9.50 -24.94
N LEU A 65 -10.24 -10.08 -23.95
CA LEU A 65 -9.69 -10.21 -22.61
C LEU A 65 -8.62 -11.30 -22.61
N LYS A 66 -7.50 -11.02 -21.95
CA LYS A 66 -6.57 -12.05 -21.52
C LYS A 66 -7.17 -12.79 -20.32
N SER A 67 -6.80 -14.04 -20.13
CA SER A 67 -7.22 -14.78 -18.93
C SER A 67 -6.61 -14.15 -17.69
N ALA A 68 -7.30 -14.25 -16.55
CA ALA A 68 -6.77 -13.77 -15.27
C ALA A 68 -5.39 -14.37 -14.95
N LYS A 69 -5.14 -15.62 -15.39
CA LYS A 69 -3.85 -16.29 -15.23
C LYS A 69 -2.74 -15.66 -16.07
N GLU A 70 -3.04 -15.23 -17.30
CA GLU A 70 -2.07 -14.58 -18.19
C GLU A 70 -1.73 -13.17 -17.68
N LEU A 71 -2.72 -12.45 -17.14
CA LEU A 71 -2.51 -11.14 -16.53
C LEU A 71 -1.59 -11.20 -15.30
N LEU A 72 -1.70 -12.26 -14.50
CA LEU A 72 -0.86 -12.47 -13.32
C LEU A 72 0.58 -12.87 -13.66
N ASP A 73 0.81 -13.44 -14.85
CA ASP A 73 2.14 -13.86 -15.32
C ASP A 73 2.97 -12.67 -15.85
N GLU A 74 2.30 -11.55 -16.18
CA GLU A 74 2.92 -10.32 -16.71
C GLU A 74 3.29 -9.27 -15.64
N LEU A 75 2.92 -9.48 -14.36
CA LEU A 75 3.18 -8.58 -13.22
C LEU A 75 4.44 -8.99 -12.44
#